data_AF-A0A7C1QQB1-F1
#
_entry.id   AF-A0A7C1QQB1-F1
#
_cell.length_a   1.000
_cell.length_b   1.000
_cell.length_c   1.000
_cell.angle_alpha   90.00
_cell.angle_beta   90.00
_cell.angle_gamma   90.00
#
_symmetry.space_group_name_H-M   'P 1'
#
loop_
_entity.id
_entity.type
_entity.pdbx_description
1 polymer ?
#
loop_
_entity_poly.entity_id
_entity_poly.type
_entity_poly.pdbx_seq_one_letter_code
_entity_poly.pdbx_strand_id
1 'polypeptide(L)'
;MLKEHQFRGNKIELVNDGWVFSTSGEPVEDSWKETPCGICGEKSTEEGHDKCIGTLPGVMNACCGHGQIDEAYVVFSDERILRGGNALDVISKLKGRKDNA
;
A
#
# COMPACT_ATOMS: atom_id res chain seq x y z
N MET A 1 17.69 13.14 -17.66
CA MET A 1 16.73 12.03 -17.52
C MET A 1 15.78 12.40 -16.40
N LEU A 2 14.46 12.40 -16.65
CA LEU A 2 13.49 12.46 -15.57
C LEU A 2 13.57 11.13 -14.81
N LYS A 3 13.74 11.18 -13.49
CA LYS A 3 13.74 9.97 -12.66
C LYS A 3 12.29 9.69 -12.26
N GLU A 4 11.82 8.50 -12.60
CA GLU A 4 10.46 8.05 -12.29
C GLU A 4 10.51 6.94 -11.24
N HIS A 5 9.49 6.88 -10.37
CA HIS A 5 9.31 5.82 -9.40
C HIS A 5 7.81 5.57 -9.17
N GLN A 6 7.49 4.63 -8.29
CA GLN A 6 6.14 4.41 -7.77
C GLN A 6 6.06 4.71 -6.27
N PHE A 7 4.94 5.26 -5.84
CA PHE A 7 4.59 5.45 -4.43
C PHE A 7 3.11 5.15 -4.22
N ARG A 8 2.80 4.19 -3.35
CA ARG A 8 1.43 3.71 -3.08
C ARG A 8 0.63 3.42 -4.36
N GLY A 9 1.29 2.85 -5.36
CA GLY A 9 0.67 2.48 -6.64
C GLY A 9 0.50 3.64 -7.63
N ASN A 10 0.88 4.86 -7.24
CA ASN A 10 0.91 6.01 -8.14
C ASN A 10 2.29 6.18 -8.75
N LYS A 11 2.35 6.58 -10.02
CA LYS A 11 3.59 7.02 -10.65
C LYS A 11 4.00 8.39 -10.08
N ILE A 12 5.29 8.55 -9.77
CA ILE A 12 5.87 9.79 -9.26
C ILE A 12 7.12 10.16 -10.08
N GLU A 13 7.37 11.46 -10.18
CA GLU A 13 8.46 12.04 -10.95
C GLU A 13 9.28 12.98 -10.07
N LEU A 14 10.60 12.97 -10.26
CA LEU A 14 11.51 13.88 -9.56
C LEU A 14 11.57 15.23 -10.30
N VAL A 15 11.11 16.28 -9.65
CA VAL A 15 11.05 17.66 -10.16
C VAL A 15 11.64 18.59 -9.12
N ASN A 16 12.69 19.34 -9.47
CA ASN A 16 13.35 20.30 -8.57
C ASN A 16 13.69 19.68 -7.19
N ASP A 17 14.27 18.48 -7.19
CA ASP A 17 14.62 17.69 -6.00
C ASP A 17 13.44 17.20 -5.12
N GLY A 18 12.20 17.46 -5.52
CA GLY A 18 10.98 16.94 -4.89
C GLY A 18 10.29 15.87 -5.74
N TRP A 19 9.62 14.92 -5.10
CA TRP A 19 8.76 13.98 -5.80
C TRP A 19 7.35 14.55 -5.96
N VAL A 20 6.83 14.51 -7.19
CA VAL A 20 5.44 14.89 -7.49
C VAL A 20 4.68 13.70 -8.06
N PHE A 21 3.38 13.65 -7.82
CA PHE A 21 2.51 12.68 -8.49
C PHE A 21 2.43 13.02 -9.99
N SER A 22 2.74 12.07 -10.87
CA SER A 22 2.71 12.30 -12.33
C SER A 22 1.34 12.72 -12.85
N THR A 23 0.26 12.39 -12.13
CA THR A 23 -1.13 12.68 -12.54
C THR A 23 -1.57 14.10 -12.19
N SER A 24 -1.27 14.57 -10.97
CA SER A 24 -1.71 15.89 -10.48
C SER A 24 -0.62 16.95 -10.51
N GLY A 25 0.65 16.55 -10.55
CA GLY A 25 1.80 17.44 -10.34
C GLY A 25 1.96 17.91 -8.89
N GLU A 26 1.15 17.42 -7.96
CA GLU A 26 1.23 17.80 -6.55
C GLU A 26 2.43 17.14 -5.84
N PRO A 27 3.08 17.84 -4.89
CA PRO A 27 4.14 17.26 -4.07
C PRO A 27 3.64 16.05 -3.27
N VAL A 28 4.36 14.94 -3.37
CA VAL A 28 4.02 13.71 -2.64
C VAL A 28 4.02 13.94 -1.13
N GLU A 29 4.97 14.72 -0.63
CA GLU A 29 5.10 15.02 0.81
C GLU A 29 3.86 15.68 1.42
N ASP A 30 3.16 16.51 0.63
CA ASP A 30 2.02 17.30 1.10
C ASP A 30 0.68 16.57 0.91
N SER A 31 0.53 15.83 -0.19
CA SER A 31 -0.79 15.29 -0.58
C SER A 31 -0.98 13.80 -0.36
N TRP A 32 0.08 13.03 -0.07
CA TRP A 32 0.02 11.55 -0.08
C TRP A 32 -1.05 10.92 0.82
N LYS A 33 -1.43 11.57 1.92
CA LYS A 33 -2.46 11.08 2.85
C LYS A 33 -3.84 11.09 2.21
N GLU A 34 -4.11 12.11 1.40
CA GLU A 34 -5.37 12.30 0.70
C GLU A 34 -5.40 11.67 -0.69
N THR A 35 -4.23 11.45 -1.29
CA THR A 35 -4.11 10.76 -2.57
C THR A 35 -4.47 9.28 -2.41
N PRO A 36 -5.50 8.78 -3.13
CA PRO A 36 -5.83 7.37 -3.10
C PRO A 36 -4.71 6.50 -3.68
N CYS A 37 -4.69 5.23 -3.31
CA CYS A 37 -3.81 4.24 -3.93
C CYS A 37 -4.06 4.19 -5.45
N GLY A 38 -2.99 4.25 -6.25
CA GLY A 38 -3.10 4.27 -7.72
C GLY A 38 -3.57 2.95 -8.34
N ILE A 39 -3.70 1.89 -7.53
CA ILE A 39 -4.17 0.57 -7.98
C ILE A 39 -5.60 0.27 -7.53
N CYS A 40 -5.92 0.41 -6.24
CA CYS A 40 -7.25 0.07 -5.72
C CYS A 40 -8.18 1.28 -5.56
N GLY A 41 -7.66 2.51 -5.68
CA GLY A 41 -8.45 3.75 -5.56
C GLY A 41 -8.89 4.09 -4.13
N GLU A 42 -8.43 3.33 -3.14
CA GLU A 42 -8.80 3.55 -1.75
C GLU A 42 -7.86 4.55 -1.06
N LYS A 43 -8.45 5.46 -0.28
CA LYS A 43 -7.71 6.35 0.63
C LYS A 43 -7.29 5.61 1.89
N SER A 44 -6.38 6.21 2.67
CA SER A 44 -6.05 5.70 4.00
C SER A 44 -7.30 5.57 4.89
N THR A 45 -7.25 4.67 5.88
CA THR A 45 -8.32 4.55 6.89
C THR A 45 -8.42 5.85 7.71
N GLU A 46 -9.50 6.02 8.46
CA GLU A 46 -9.66 7.18 9.37
C GLU A 46 -8.53 7.26 10.42
N GLU A 47 -7.97 6.11 10.80
CA GLU A 47 -6.81 5.97 11.69
C GLU A 47 -5.46 6.31 11.00
N GLY A 48 -5.48 6.55 9.69
CA GLY A 48 -4.31 6.88 8.87
C GLY A 48 -3.54 5.67 8.31
N HIS A 49 -4.09 4.45 8.41
CA HIS A 49 -3.45 3.24 7.90
C HIS A 49 -3.65 3.10 6.38
N ASP A 50 -2.71 2.42 5.70
CA ASP A 50 -2.93 2.05 4.31
C ASP A 50 -4.12 1.08 4.21
N LYS A 51 -5.22 1.53 3.61
CA LYS A 51 -6.46 0.75 3.49
C LYS A 51 -6.30 -0.51 2.66
N CYS A 52 -5.22 -0.67 1.89
CA CYS A 52 -4.91 -1.93 1.21
C CYS A 52 -4.77 -3.09 2.21
N ILE A 53 -4.15 -2.84 3.36
CA ILE A 53 -3.91 -3.84 4.41
C ILE A 53 -4.71 -3.55 5.68
N GLY A 54 -4.87 -2.29 6.08
CA GLY A 54 -5.54 -1.89 7.33
C GLY A 54 -4.97 -2.63 8.54
N THR A 55 -5.84 -2.99 9.48
CA THR A 55 -5.52 -3.85 10.62
C THR A 55 -5.83 -5.30 10.25
N LEU A 56 -4.83 -6.17 10.30
CA LEU A 56 -4.95 -7.59 9.96
C LEU A 56 -4.70 -8.45 11.21
N PRO A 57 -5.64 -9.31 11.64
CA PRO A 57 -5.48 -10.11 12.85
C PRO A 57 -4.35 -11.14 12.70
N GLY A 58 -3.48 -11.23 13.70
CA GLY A 58 -2.34 -12.16 13.74
C GLY A 58 -1.17 -11.79 12.81
N VAL A 59 -1.23 -10.63 12.16
CA VAL A 59 -0.19 -10.15 11.25
C VAL A 59 0.69 -9.11 11.97
N MET A 60 2.00 -9.28 11.88
CA MET A 60 2.98 -8.34 12.41
C MET A 60 3.31 -7.23 11.41
N ASN A 61 3.39 -7.58 10.12
CA ASN A 61 3.67 -6.64 9.04
C ASN A 61 3.11 -7.16 7.71
N ALA A 62 2.66 -6.27 6.82
CA ALA A 62 2.20 -6.67 5.49
C ALA A 62 2.40 -5.54 4.48
N CYS A 63 2.46 -5.91 3.20
CA CYS A 63 2.38 -4.99 2.07
C CYS A 63 1.54 -5.63 0.97
N CYS A 64 0.65 -4.86 0.34
CA CYS A 64 -0.12 -5.31 -0.82
C CYS A 64 0.68 -5.27 -2.14
N GLY A 65 1.94 -4.85 -2.10
CA GLY A 65 2.81 -4.67 -3.27
C GLY A 65 2.41 -3.50 -4.16
N HIS A 66 1.34 -2.77 -3.85
CA HIS A 66 0.87 -1.61 -4.62
C HIS A 66 0.83 -1.86 -6.14
N GLY A 67 0.35 -3.04 -6.55
CA GLY A 67 0.25 -3.46 -7.95
C GLY A 67 1.42 -4.31 -8.45
N GLN A 68 2.54 -4.34 -7.72
CA GLN A 68 3.66 -5.25 -7.96
C GLN A 68 3.47 -6.50 -7.11
N ILE A 69 2.92 -7.55 -7.72
CA ILE A 69 2.52 -8.77 -7.00
C ILE A 69 3.71 -9.39 -6.27
N ASP A 70 4.89 -9.42 -6.88
CA ASP A 70 6.13 -9.97 -6.32
C ASP A 70 6.64 -9.19 -5.09
N GLU A 71 6.28 -7.92 -4.94
CA GLU A 71 6.55 -7.12 -3.74
C GLU A 71 5.55 -7.35 -2.61
N ALA A 72 4.40 -7.99 -2.87
CA ALA A 72 3.40 -8.27 -1.84
C ALA A 72 3.92 -9.29 -0.81
N TYR A 73 3.65 -9.04 0.47
CA TYR A 73 4.02 -9.96 1.54
C TYR A 73 3.12 -9.84 2.78
N VAL A 74 3.12 -10.89 3.59
CA VAL A 74 2.54 -10.93 4.95
C VAL A 74 3.53 -11.63 5.87
N VAL A 75 3.87 -10.99 6.99
CA VAL A 75 4.68 -11.55 8.07
C VAL A 75 3.78 -11.75 9.28
N PHE A 76 3.67 -12.99 9.75
CA PHE A 76 2.89 -13.35 10.93
C PHE A 76 3.72 -13.21 12.21
N SER A 77 3.03 -13.19 13.36
CA SER A 77 3.69 -13.15 14.67
C SER A 77 4.55 -14.39 14.98
N ASP A 78 4.31 -15.50 14.28
CA ASP A 78 5.09 -16.74 14.39
C ASP A 78 6.20 -16.86 13.32
N GLU A 79 6.61 -15.72 12.75
CA GLU A 79 7.70 -15.59 11.77
C GLU A 79 7.43 -16.23 10.40
N ARG A 80 6.26 -16.84 10.17
CA ARG A 80 5.89 -17.29 8.83
C ARG A 80 5.74 -16.09 7.89
N ILE A 81 6.23 -16.26 6.65
CA ILE A 81 6.16 -15.24 5.61
C ILE A 81 5.45 -15.80 4.39
N LEU A 82 4.42 -15.09 3.93
CA LEU A 82 3.82 -15.30 2.62
C LEU A 82 4.24 -14.16 1.68
N ARG A 83 4.40 -14.48 0.40
CA ARG A 83 4.79 -13.53 -0.65
C ARG A 83 3.92 -13.70 -1.88
N GLY A 84 3.92 -12.71 -2.77
CA GLY A 84 3.26 -12.85 -4.06
C GLY A 84 1.73 -12.90 -3.95
N GLY A 85 1.12 -13.60 -4.89
CA GLY A 85 -0.33 -13.85 -4.88
C GLY A 85 -0.85 -14.49 -3.58
N ASN A 86 -0.06 -15.38 -2.95
CA ASN A 86 -0.44 -16.00 -1.68
C ASN A 86 -0.60 -14.96 -0.55
N ALA A 87 0.22 -13.91 -0.54
CA ALA A 87 0.09 -12.80 0.41
C ALA A 87 -1.21 -12.02 0.15
N LEU A 88 -1.51 -11.71 -1.11
CA LEU A 88 -2.73 -11.00 -1.51
C LEU A 88 -4.01 -11.76 -1.15
N ASP A 89 -4.01 -13.08 -1.39
CA ASP A 89 -5.14 -13.95 -1.03
C ASP A 89 -5.41 -13.94 0.47
N VAL A 90 -4.35 -13.97 1.29
CA VAL A 90 -4.48 -13.91 2.74
C VAL A 90 -4.95 -12.54 3.21
N ILE A 91 -4.38 -11.45 2.68
CA ILE A 91 -4.82 -10.08 3.01
C ILE A 91 -6.32 -9.95 2.73
N SER A 92 -6.79 -10.40 1.56
CA SER A 92 -8.21 -10.36 1.19
C SER A 92 -9.10 -11.11 2.19
N LYS A 93 -8.71 -12.34 2.56
CA LYS A 93 -9.45 -13.18 3.53
C LYS A 93 -9.48 -12.56 4.93
N LEU A 94 -8.37 -11.98 5.39
CA LEU A 94 -8.26 -11.38 6.71
C LEU A 94 -9.08 -10.09 6.82
N LYS A 95 -9.08 -9.23 5.79
CA LYS A 95 -9.92 -8.03 5.75
C LYS A 95 -11.41 -8.32 5.72
N GLY A 96 -11.82 -9.45 5.13
CA GLY A 96 -13.21 -9.90 5.10
C GLY A 96 -13.70 -10.51 6.43
N ARG A 97 -12.80 -10.85 7.35
CA ARG A 97 -13.16 -11.29 8.70
C ARG A 97 -13.51 -10.06 9.53
N LYS A 98 -14.80 -9.87 9.80
CA LYS A 98 -15.22 -9.06 10.95
C LYS A 98 -14.87 -9.88 12.19
N ASP A 99 -13.99 -9.34 13.03
CA ASP A 99 -13.74 -9.92 14.34
C ASP A 99 -15.06 -9.84 15.13
N ASN A 100 -15.75 -10.98 15.25
CA ASN A 100 -16.76 -11.17 16.26
C ASN A 100 -16.01 -11.35 17.59
N ALA A 101 -15.61 -10.24 18.19
CA ALA A 101 -15.16 -10.18 19.58
C ALA A 101 -16.27 -9.57 20.43
#